data_AF-A0A4V6PT76-F1
#
_entry.id   AF-A0A4V6PT76-F1
#
_cell.length_a   1.000
_cell.length_b   1.000
_cell.length_c   1.000
_cell.angle_alpha   90.00
_cell.angle_beta   90.00
_cell.angle_gamma   90.00
#
_symmetry.space_group_name_H-M   'P 1'
#
loop_
_entity.id
_entity.type
_entity.pdbx_description
1 polymer ?
#
loop_
_entity_poly.entity_id
_entity_poly.type
_entity_poly.pdbx_seq_one_letter_code
_entity_poly.pdbx_strand_id
1 'polypeptide(L)' 'MITFFNISGAMIYVDDDGNQTGYEDTFTKIQLCRDHYTTNGLGPTYVDQFIR' A
#
# COMPACT_ATOMS: atom_id res chain seq x y z
N MET A 1 8.57 -13.31 -10.21
CA MET A 1 8.89 -13.83 -8.85
C MET A 1 7.66 -13.60 -7.98
N ILE A 2 7.28 -14.55 -7.13
CA ILE A 2 6.19 -14.39 -6.14
C ILE A 2 6.82 -14.56 -4.76
N THR A 3 6.63 -13.56 -3.88
CA THR A 3 7.21 -13.52 -2.55
C THR A 3 6.14 -13.12 -1.53
N PHE A 4 6.13 -13.78 -0.38
CA PHE A 4 5.29 -13.41 0.75
C PHE A 4 6.02 -12.43 1.66
N PHE A 5 5.38 -11.29 1.95
CA PHE A 5 5.92 -10.27 2.86
C PHE A 5 4.99 -10.10 4.06
N ASN A 6 5.58 -10.02 5.25
CA ASN A 6 4.94 -9.47 6.44
C ASN A 6 5.64 -8.15 6.74
N ILE A 7 4.91 -7.04 6.56
CA ILE A 7 5.45 -5.68 6.70
C ILE A 7 4.84 -5.07 7.96
N SER A 8 5.70 -4.55 8.82
CA SER A 8 5.31 -3.79 10.02
C SER A 8 5.76 -2.34 9.86
N GLY A 9 4.84 -1.41 10.10
CA GLY A 9 5.12 0.03 10.02
C GLY A 9 5.02 0.61 8.61
N ALA A 10 5.56 1.81 8.44
CA ALA A 10 5.56 2.54 7.18
C ALA A 10 6.83 2.27 6.37
N MET A 11 6.72 2.35 5.05
CA MET A 11 7.85 2.42 4.14
C MET A 11 8.28 3.88 4.00
N ILE A 12 9.54 4.18 4.30
CA ILE A 12 10.12 5.51 4.13
C ILE A 12 10.96 5.50 2.85
N TYR A 13 10.62 6.38 1.92
CA TYR A 13 11.39 6.58 0.69
C TYR A 13 12.53 7.54 0.95
N VAL A 14 13.71 7.22 0.41
CA VAL A 14 14.91 8.05 0.53
C VAL A 14 15.53 8.30 -0.85
N ASP A 15 16.22 9.43 -0.99
CA ASP A 15 17.08 9.72 -2.15
C ASP A 15 18.46 9.05 -2.00
N ASP A 16 19.34 9.29 -2.99
CA ASP A 16 20.69 8.73 -3.03
C ASP A 16 21.58 9.22 -1.87
N ASP A 17 21.27 10.38 -1.29
CA ASP A 17 21.95 10.98 -0.15
C ASP A 17 21.35 10.51 1.20
N GLY A 18 20.31 9.67 1.16
CA GLY A 18 19.63 9.13 2.33
C GLY A 18 18.60 10.08 2.96
N ASN A 19 18.27 11.19 2.30
CA ASN A 19 17.24 12.11 2.79
C ASN A 19 15.85 11.55 2.49
N GLN A 20 14.93 11.71 3.43
CA GLN A 20 13.55 11.27 3.25
C GLN A 20 12.85 12.07 2.14
N THR A 21 12.30 11.36 1.16
CA THR A 21 11.54 11.92 0.03
C THR A 21 10.04 11.66 0.13
N GLY A 22 9.63 10.69 0.95
CA GLY A 22 8.22 10.36 1.13
C GLY A 22 7.99 9.21 2.09
N TYR A 23 6.72 8.81 2.22
CA TYR A 23 6.33 7.62 2.97
C TYR A 23 5.10 6.95 2.37
N GLU A 24 4.95 5.67 2.65
CA GLU A 24 3.72 4.91 2.45
C GLU A 24 3.42 4.13 3.74
N ASP A 25 2.23 4.34 4.30
CA ASP A 25 1.76 3.59 5.46
C ASP A 25 0.60 2.65 5.09
N THR A 26 0.05 1.97 6.09
CA THR A 26 -1.09 1.06 5.94
C THR A 26 -2.30 1.74 5.30
N PHE A 27 -2.59 3.01 5.65
CA PHE A 27 -3.75 3.72 5.15
C PHE A 27 -3.56 4.15 3.69
N THR A 28 -2.37 4.66 3.33
CA THR A 28 -2.02 4.95 1.94
C THR A 28 -2.13 3.70 1.08
N LYS A 29 -1.64 2.55 1.59
CA LYS A 29 -1.71 1.28 0.86
C LYS A 29 -3.15 0.78 0.69
N ILE A 30 -4.00 0.90 1.71
CA ILE A 30 -5.43 0.57 1.61
C ILE A 30 -6.08 1.42 0.50
N GLN A 31 -5.83 2.74 0.49
CA GLN A 31 -6.41 3.62 -0.53
C GLN A 31 -5.95 3.23 -1.94
N LEU A 32 -4.65 2.99 -2.13
CA LEU A 32 -4.10 2.54 -3.42
C LEU A 32 -4.75 1.24 -3.91
N CYS A 33 -4.98 0.29 -3.01
CA CYS A 33 -5.70 -0.95 -3.33
C CYS A 33 -7.17 -0.66 -3.70
N ARG A 34 -7.88 0.21 -2.97
CA ARG A 34 -9.28 0.55 -3.28
C ARG A 34 -9.41 1.22 -4.65
N ASP A 35 -8.50 2.13 -5.00
CA ASP A 35 -8.47 2.80 -6.29
C ASP A 35 -8.25 1.77 -7.40
N HIS A 36 -7.25 0.89 -7.24
CA HIS A 36 -6.98 -0.18 -8.19
C HIS A 36 -8.19 -1.10 -8.40
N TYR A 37 -8.79 -1.59 -7.30
CA TYR A 37 -9.93 -2.50 -7.35
C TYR A 37 -11.22 -1.84 -7.86
N THR A 38 -11.35 -0.53 -7.72
CA THR A 38 -12.44 0.22 -8.37
C THR A 38 -12.27 0.21 -9.88
N THR A 39 -11.05 0.45 -10.39
CA THR A 39 -10.80 0.52 -11.84
C THR A 39 -10.87 -0.84 -12.56
N ASN A 40 -10.67 -1.95 -11.84
CA ASN A 40 -10.70 -3.30 -12.42
C ASN A 40 -12.04 -4.04 -12.22
N GLY A 41 -13.06 -3.38 -11.66
CA GLY A 41 -14.43 -3.90 -11.56
C GLY A 41 -14.76 -4.68 -10.28
N LEU A 42 -13.82 -4.79 -9.32
CA LEU A 42 -14.07 -5.42 -8.02
C LEU A 42 -14.73 -4.47 -7.00
N GLY A 43 -14.65 -3.15 -7.24
CA GLY A 43 -15.26 -2.12 -6.42
C GLY A 43 -14.43 -1.73 -5.19
N PRO A 44 -14.72 -0.56 -4.59
CA PRO A 44 -13.89 0.02 -3.54
C PRO A 44 -13.96 -0.73 -2.20
N THR A 45 -15.01 -1.50 -1.94
CA THR A 45 -15.21 -2.24 -0.68
C THR A 45 -14.55 -3.61 -0.66
N TYR A 46 -14.02 -4.09 -1.80
CA TYR A 46 -13.37 -5.40 -1.89
C TYR A 46 -12.21 -5.55 -0.89
N VAL A 47 -11.46 -4.46 -0.65
CA VAL A 47 -10.29 -4.45 0.25
C VAL A 47 -10.69 -4.62 1.72
N ASP A 48 -11.91 -4.21 2.11
CA ASP A 48 -12.32 -4.13 3.51
C ASP A 48 -12.37 -5.51 4.18
N GLN A 49 -12.57 -6.58 3.41
CA GLN A 49 -12.59 -7.96 3.92
C GLN A 49 -11.24 -8.43 4.49
N PHE A 50 -10.13 -7.75 4.15
CA PHE A 50 -8.78 -8.09 4.57
C PHE A 50 -8.30 -7.31 5.80
N ILE A 51 -9.05 -6.30 6.26
CA ILE A 51 -8.69 -5.46 7.41
C ILE A 51 -8.99 -6.21 8.72
N ARG A 52 -8.06 -6.22 9.67
CA ARG A 52 -8.16 -6.90 10.98
C ARG A 52 -7.60 -6.03 12.11
#